data_AF-A0A381WCI5-F1
#
_entry.id   AF-A0A381WCI5-F1
#
_cell.length_a   1.000
_cell.length_b   1.000
_cell.length_c   1.000
_cell.angle_alpha   90.00
_cell.angle_beta   90.00
_cell.angle_gamma   90.00
#
_symmetry.space_group_name_H-M   'P 1'
#
loop_
_entity.id
_entity.type
_entity.pdbx_description
1 polymer ?
#
loop_
_entity_poly.entity_id
_entity_poly.type
_entity_poly.pdbx_seq_one_letter_code
_entity_poly.pdbx_strand_id
1 'polypeptide(L)'
;MLTRFNQTQRLPSKKSISKRILLVTVFAVPLIFTSCSIFKPKPDNSARGNIEQIYKSQRAKKPDLSRQWPSSKNPPFWYREKRLAPKAVVPESKSSEFHSNHAQSLLSKNFFKAPEIFIDDLDQTSLRKVILNQLKPMEFTDPAKVERLGDLMVTNGWLKQTLTSFLSLMNENLPPSEFTQRLREEFVIHRVGKGKRKQVLFTGYYAPMMRASRVRTVKYRYPIYKIPESSPRPQLIGHSKNYKIQESSVPNSGAWRNYTRKQIDGDGILTGRGLEIAWLENDVDRFFLHIQGSGQLLFLDGTSVGAHFAGVNNYKFGGLGKRMIKDGIIDLAQGSMQGIKKYFREHPEDIEKYFFYNKRYVFFKLSNEGNPRGSGGGELLGGRSIATDKKVYPAGGLAFVKLRKPILDDKNEIIQWKSFSRFVVDQDTGNAIRGKGRADFYFGMGDRAGAKAGH
;
A
#
# COMPACT_ATOMS: atom_id res chain seq x y z
N MET A 1 23.38 -75.98 24.92
CA MET A 1 22.05 -76.12 24.28
C MET A 1 21.81 -74.86 23.46
N LEU A 2 21.56 -74.83 22.14
CA LEU A 2 21.68 -75.80 21.03
C LEU A 2 22.20 -74.98 19.81
N THR A 3 23.23 -75.36 19.04
CA THR A 3 23.15 -76.14 17.75
C THR A 3 21.94 -75.78 16.88
N ARG A 4 22.02 -75.48 15.56
CA ARG A 4 23.05 -75.49 14.47
C ARG A 4 22.70 -74.31 13.50
N PHE A 5 23.29 -74.03 12.31
CA PHE A 5 24.24 -74.72 11.42
C PHE A 5 25.12 -73.72 10.59
N ASN A 6 25.52 -74.10 9.38
CA ASN A 6 26.33 -73.41 8.36
C ASN A 6 25.42 -72.76 7.25
N GLN A 7 25.82 -72.25 6.07
CA GLN A 7 27.03 -72.53 5.25
C GLN A 7 27.30 -71.49 4.11
N THR A 8 28.59 -71.14 3.93
CA THR A 8 29.35 -70.84 2.67
C THR A 8 28.91 -69.86 1.55
N GLN A 9 29.85 -68.94 1.26
CA GLN A 9 30.53 -68.68 -0.05
C GLN A 9 30.04 -67.66 -1.12
N ARG A 10 31.08 -67.09 -1.76
CA ARG A 10 31.24 -66.52 -3.13
C ARG A 10 30.73 -65.10 -3.46
N LEU A 11 31.71 -64.22 -3.71
CA LEU A 11 31.62 -63.09 -4.66
C LEU A 11 31.38 -63.60 -6.09
N PRO A 12 30.72 -62.82 -6.97
CA PRO A 12 31.47 -62.31 -8.12
C PRO A 12 31.04 -60.93 -8.69
N SER A 13 32.02 -60.25 -9.31
CA SER A 13 31.90 -59.39 -10.50
C SER A 13 31.11 -58.06 -10.49
N LYS A 14 31.67 -57.06 -11.19
CA LYS A 14 31.04 -55.77 -11.53
C LYS A 14 29.99 -55.93 -12.63
N LYS A 15 28.83 -55.24 -12.53
CA LYS A 15 28.28 -54.37 -13.62
C LYS A 15 27.02 -53.56 -13.21
N SER A 16 27.08 -52.26 -13.50
CA SER A 16 26.03 -51.31 -13.95
C SER A 16 24.57 -51.31 -13.44
N ILE A 17 24.13 -50.07 -13.12
CA ILE A 17 22.77 -49.48 -13.32
C ILE A 17 21.62 -49.96 -12.39
N SER A 18 21.15 -49.07 -11.50
CA SER A 18 19.73 -48.66 -11.39
C SER A 18 19.54 -47.43 -10.48
N LYS A 19 18.33 -46.86 -10.39
CA LYS A 19 17.97 -45.67 -9.59
C LYS A 19 17.07 -46.02 -8.38
N ARG A 20 17.40 -45.50 -7.18
CA ARG A 20 16.52 -45.01 -6.06
C ARG A 20 17.46 -44.59 -4.89
N ILE A 21 17.27 -43.46 -4.19
CA ILE A 21 16.28 -43.17 -3.12
C ILE A 21 16.39 -44.25 -2.01
N LEU A 22 16.59 -43.98 -0.71
CA LEU A 22 16.35 -42.80 0.17
C LEU A 22 17.72 -42.23 0.65
N LEU A 23 18.00 -41.48 1.74
CA LEU A 23 17.26 -40.95 2.90
C LEU A 23 17.70 -39.50 3.25
N VAL A 24 17.36 -39.02 4.46
CA VAL A 24 17.18 -37.63 4.89
C VAL A 24 17.67 -37.44 6.35
N THR A 25 18.36 -36.34 6.63
CA THR A 25 18.26 -35.51 7.86
C THR A 25 18.69 -34.09 7.46
N VAL A 26 17.80 -33.10 7.31
CA VAL A 26 17.05 -32.38 8.36
C VAL A 26 17.97 -31.84 9.46
N PHE A 27 18.35 -30.57 9.31
CA PHE A 27 18.39 -29.64 10.44
C PHE A 27 17.21 -28.68 10.30
N ALA A 28 16.21 -28.85 11.15
CA ALA A 28 15.18 -27.83 11.35
C ALA A 28 15.71 -26.84 12.40
N VAL A 29 15.86 -25.58 12.01
CA VAL A 29 16.02 -24.45 12.94
C VAL A 29 14.96 -23.42 12.57
N PRO A 30 14.11 -22.98 13.50
CA PRO A 30 13.02 -22.07 13.18
C PRO A 30 13.54 -20.70 12.72
N LEU A 31 12.84 -20.09 11.78
CA LEU A 31 13.07 -18.68 11.41
C LEU A 31 12.59 -17.77 12.55
N ILE A 32 13.50 -17.51 13.49
CA ILE A 32 13.32 -16.58 14.61
C ILE A 32 12.91 -15.20 14.08
N PHE A 33 12.00 -14.55 14.80
CA PHE A 33 11.43 -13.26 14.44
C PHE A 33 12.49 -12.15 14.31
N THR A 34 12.27 -11.24 13.36
CA THR A 34 12.54 -9.81 13.58
C THR A 34 11.29 -9.01 13.25
N SER A 35 10.47 -8.71 14.26
CA SER A 35 9.72 -7.46 14.26
C SER A 35 10.72 -6.32 14.07
N CYS A 36 10.42 -5.37 13.17
CA CYS A 36 11.34 -4.36 12.66
C CYS A 36 12.67 -4.91 12.08
N SER A 37 12.73 -5.04 10.75
CA SER A 37 13.99 -5.31 10.02
C SER A 37 14.39 -4.13 9.11
N ILE A 38 15.06 -3.14 9.71
CA ILE A 38 16.13 -2.40 9.01
C ILE A 38 17.40 -3.25 9.15
N PHE A 39 18.26 -3.24 8.13
CA PHE A 39 19.50 -4.02 8.10
C PHE A 39 20.35 -3.88 9.38
N LYS A 40 20.82 -5.01 9.92
CA LYS A 40 22.09 -5.05 10.65
C LYS A 40 23.24 -4.97 9.63
N PRO A 41 24.09 -3.93 9.63
CA PRO A 41 25.44 -4.08 9.09
C PRO A 41 26.27 -4.93 10.06
N LYS A 42 27.27 -5.66 9.56
CA LYS A 42 28.44 -6.01 10.39
C LYS A 42 29.23 -4.72 10.64
N PRO A 43 29.83 -4.51 11.83
CA PRO A 43 30.89 -3.53 11.95
C PRO A 43 32.08 -4.00 11.12
N ASP A 44 32.64 -3.10 10.31
CA ASP A 44 33.93 -3.30 9.64
C ASP A 44 34.79 -2.07 9.97
N ASN A 45 35.92 -2.30 10.63
CA ASN A 45 36.68 -1.24 11.31
C ASN A 45 37.71 -0.61 10.36
N SER A 46 37.24 0.17 9.38
CA SER A 46 38.12 1.01 8.56
C SER A 46 37.49 2.35 8.15
N ALA A 47 38.36 3.38 8.06
CA ALA A 47 38.14 4.74 7.56
C ALA A 47 37.05 5.61 8.25
N ARG A 48 37.52 6.72 8.86
CA ARG A 48 36.67 7.86 9.27
C ARG A 48 36.03 8.50 8.02
N GLY A 49 34.70 8.54 7.95
CA GLY A 49 33.95 9.20 6.88
C GLY A 49 32.70 9.91 7.40
N ASN A 50 32.46 11.15 6.95
CA ASN A 50 31.37 11.98 7.47
C ASN A 50 29.99 11.39 7.07
N ILE A 51 29.18 11.05 8.08
CA ILE A 51 27.83 10.47 7.92
C ILE A 51 26.94 11.30 6.98
N GLU A 52 27.12 12.62 6.96
CA GLU A 52 26.32 13.50 6.09
C GLU A 52 26.62 13.29 4.59
N GLN A 53 27.85 12.91 4.23
CA GLN A 53 28.20 12.55 2.84
C GLN A 53 27.56 11.22 2.41
N ILE A 54 27.46 10.25 3.33
CA ILE A 54 26.78 8.96 3.08
C ILE A 54 25.27 9.19 2.84
N TYR A 55 24.64 10.13 3.55
CA TYR A 55 23.26 10.53 3.28
C TYR A 55 23.10 11.35 1.99
N LYS A 56 24.12 12.12 1.57
CA LYS A 56 24.12 12.84 0.30
C LYS A 56 24.27 11.89 -0.90
N SER A 57 25.10 10.84 -0.82
CA SER A 57 25.31 9.87 -1.91
C SER A 57 24.13 8.92 -2.14
N GLN A 58 23.28 8.68 -1.13
CA GLN A 58 22.05 7.88 -1.27
C GLN A 58 20.85 8.65 -1.83
N ARG A 59 20.97 9.95 -2.14
CA ARG A 59 19.99 10.59 -3.04
C ARG A 59 20.14 9.97 -4.42
N ALA A 60 19.07 9.33 -4.91
CA ALA A 60 18.99 9.01 -6.34
C ALA A 60 19.25 10.30 -7.14
N LYS A 61 20.28 10.28 -8.00
CA LYS A 61 20.46 11.32 -9.02
C LYS A 61 19.12 11.48 -9.76
N LYS A 62 18.73 12.72 -10.10
CA LYS A 62 17.64 12.92 -11.06
C LYS A 62 17.96 12.04 -12.28
N PRO A 63 17.01 11.24 -12.80
CA PRO A 63 17.22 10.62 -14.10
C PRO A 63 17.52 11.73 -15.10
N ASP A 64 18.54 11.52 -15.91
CA ASP A 64 18.93 12.51 -16.91
C ASP A 64 17.83 12.62 -17.97
N LEU A 65 17.22 13.81 -18.04
CA LEU A 65 16.14 14.12 -18.97
C LEU A 65 16.67 14.69 -20.30
N SER A 66 17.99 14.83 -20.47
CA SER A 66 18.61 15.31 -21.72
C SER A 66 18.58 14.26 -22.84
N ARG A 67 18.44 12.97 -22.51
CA ARG A 67 18.17 11.92 -23.50
C ARG A 67 16.76 12.07 -24.07
N GLN A 68 16.66 12.84 -25.15
CA GLN A 68 15.57 12.74 -26.11
C GLN A 68 15.45 11.28 -26.57
N TRP A 69 14.44 10.58 -26.07
CA TRP A 69 14.05 9.29 -26.64
C TRP A 69 13.34 9.59 -27.98
N PRO A 70 13.65 8.88 -29.08
CA PRO A 70 13.16 9.23 -30.41
C PRO A 70 11.64 9.36 -30.45
N SER A 71 11.16 10.42 -31.12
CA SER A 71 9.76 10.79 -31.27
C SER A 71 9.03 9.91 -32.29
N SER A 72 9.02 8.58 -32.07
CA SER A 72 8.16 7.68 -32.83
C SER A 72 6.69 8.06 -32.60
N LYS A 73 5.97 8.41 -33.68
CA LYS A 73 4.55 8.82 -33.61
C LYS A 73 3.65 7.77 -32.95
N ASN A 74 4.08 6.51 -32.95
CA ASN A 74 3.47 5.43 -32.18
C ASN A 74 4.34 5.07 -30.96
N PRO A 75 3.79 5.10 -29.73
CA PRO A 75 4.34 4.36 -28.58
C PRO A 75 4.23 2.83 -28.79
N PRO A 76 4.88 1.99 -27.96
CA PRO A 76 4.93 0.53 -28.17
C PRO A 76 3.61 -0.17 -27.76
N PHE A 77 2.56 0.02 -28.56
CA PHE A 77 1.20 -0.50 -28.33
C PHE A 77 0.88 -1.82 -29.08
N TRP A 78 1.89 -2.44 -29.71
CA TRP A 78 1.82 -3.63 -30.58
C TRP A 78 1.16 -4.89 -29.98
N TYR A 79 0.89 -4.93 -28.67
CA TYR A 79 0.32 -6.09 -27.99
C TYR A 79 -1.22 -6.17 -28.05
N ARG A 80 -1.91 -5.11 -28.47
CA ARG A 80 -3.39 -5.04 -28.54
C ARG A 80 -3.95 -5.53 -29.87
N GLU A 81 -3.34 -5.16 -30.99
CA GLU A 81 -3.77 -5.56 -32.34
C GLU A 81 -3.81 -7.09 -32.51
N LYS A 82 -2.77 -7.80 -32.02
CA LYS A 82 -2.69 -9.27 -32.06
C LYS A 82 -3.65 -10.01 -31.10
N ARG A 83 -4.54 -9.32 -30.38
CA ARG A 83 -5.57 -9.92 -29.52
C ARG A 83 -7.00 -9.47 -29.84
N LEU A 84 -7.19 -8.33 -30.53
CA LEU A 84 -8.53 -7.83 -30.89
C LEU A 84 -9.11 -8.44 -32.16
N ALA A 85 -8.32 -9.17 -32.94
CA ALA A 85 -8.84 -10.13 -33.90
C ALA A 85 -9.06 -11.48 -33.19
N PRO A 86 -10.31 -11.95 -33.00
CA PRO A 86 -10.53 -13.36 -32.73
C PRO A 86 -9.95 -14.17 -33.89
N LYS A 87 -9.29 -15.30 -33.60
CA LYS A 87 -9.05 -16.29 -34.67
C LYS A 87 -10.41 -16.83 -35.11
N ALA A 88 -10.86 -16.41 -36.29
CA ALA A 88 -11.98 -17.08 -36.95
C ALA A 88 -11.63 -18.56 -37.08
N VAL A 89 -12.55 -19.43 -36.65
CA VAL A 89 -12.39 -20.87 -36.81
C VAL A 89 -12.59 -21.20 -38.27
N VAL A 90 -11.52 -21.66 -38.93
CA VAL A 90 -11.53 -22.18 -40.29
C VAL A 90 -11.03 -23.63 -40.22
N PRO A 91 -11.66 -24.61 -40.91
CA PRO A 91 -11.35 -26.03 -40.72
C PRO A 91 -9.96 -26.45 -41.21
N GLU A 92 -9.57 -27.66 -40.83
CA GLU A 92 -8.30 -28.29 -41.22
C GLU A 92 -8.20 -28.55 -42.73
N SER A 93 -7.05 -28.24 -43.31
CA SER A 93 -6.53 -28.93 -44.50
C SER A 93 -5.00 -29.03 -44.40
N LYS A 94 -4.40 -29.95 -45.17
CA LYS A 94 -3.11 -30.56 -44.82
C LYS A 94 -1.89 -29.92 -45.52
N SER A 95 -0.76 -30.02 -44.80
CA SER A 95 0.60 -30.29 -45.30
C SER A 95 1.21 -29.44 -46.42
N SER A 96 2.24 -28.68 -46.05
CA SER A 96 3.58 -28.89 -46.61
C SER A 96 4.66 -28.45 -45.60
N GLU A 97 5.85 -29.04 -45.68
CA GLU A 97 6.98 -28.79 -44.76
C GLU A 97 7.95 -27.74 -45.34
N PHE A 98 8.64 -26.99 -44.48
CA PHE A 98 10.03 -26.56 -44.73
C PHE A 98 10.78 -26.27 -43.42
N HIS A 99 12.11 -26.41 -43.45
CA HIS A 99 12.92 -26.64 -42.25
C HIS A 99 13.57 -25.41 -41.58
N SER A 100 13.60 -25.46 -40.24
CA SER A 100 14.74 -25.15 -39.35
C SER A 100 15.10 -23.71 -38.92
N ASN A 101 15.34 -23.58 -37.60
CA ASN A 101 16.44 -22.89 -36.90
C ASN A 101 16.84 -21.46 -37.36
N HIS A 102 16.54 -20.37 -36.64
CA HIS A 102 17.11 -20.07 -35.30
C HIS A 102 16.43 -18.85 -34.63
N ALA A 103 15.81 -19.00 -33.45
CA ALA A 103 15.49 -17.87 -32.55
C ALA A 103 15.15 -18.25 -31.07
N GLN A 104 15.35 -19.50 -30.63
CA GLN A 104 15.19 -19.83 -29.21
C GLN A 104 16.40 -19.33 -28.38
N SER A 105 16.15 -19.02 -27.11
CA SER A 105 17.15 -18.68 -26.07
C SER A 105 17.85 -17.30 -26.14
N LEU A 106 17.11 -16.23 -25.87
CA LEU A 106 17.62 -15.09 -25.07
C LEU A 106 16.72 -14.69 -23.87
N LEU A 107 15.79 -15.57 -23.46
CA LEU A 107 14.96 -15.40 -22.26
C LEU A 107 15.13 -16.56 -21.26
N SER A 108 16.37 -16.78 -20.82
CA SER A 108 16.75 -17.72 -19.76
C SER A 108 17.78 -17.04 -18.84
N LYS A 109 17.74 -17.09 -17.51
CA LYS A 109 16.87 -17.79 -16.53
C LYS A 109 16.45 -16.82 -15.39
N ASN A 110 15.67 -17.32 -14.41
CA ASN A 110 15.23 -16.64 -13.16
C ASN A 110 13.93 -15.81 -13.20
N PHE A 111 12.98 -16.12 -14.09
CA PHE A 111 11.59 -15.67 -13.92
C PHE A 111 10.85 -16.54 -12.90
N PHE A 112 10.52 -15.97 -11.74
CA PHE A 112 9.53 -16.53 -10.83
C PHE A 112 8.16 -16.53 -11.51
N LYS A 113 7.53 -17.70 -11.67
CA LYS A 113 6.17 -17.85 -12.24
C LYS A 113 5.14 -16.97 -11.51
N ALA A 114 4.12 -16.54 -12.25
CA ALA A 114 2.86 -16.05 -11.69
C ALA A 114 2.10 -17.19 -10.97
N PRO A 115 1.05 -16.91 -10.17
CA PRO A 115 0.21 -17.95 -9.58
C PRO A 115 -0.35 -18.91 -10.64
N GLU A 116 -0.29 -20.22 -10.37
CA GLU A 116 -0.80 -21.23 -11.29
C GLU A 116 -2.34 -21.28 -11.29
N ILE A 117 -2.97 -20.91 -10.18
CA ILE A 117 -4.39 -20.54 -10.05
C ILE A 117 -4.47 -19.23 -9.25
N PHE A 118 -5.36 -18.32 -9.65
CA PHE A 118 -5.72 -17.11 -8.89
C PHE A 118 -6.90 -17.40 -7.98
N ILE A 119 -6.62 -17.66 -6.70
CA ILE A 119 -7.63 -17.90 -5.66
C ILE A 119 -7.74 -16.67 -4.77
N ASP A 120 -8.97 -16.21 -4.56
CA ASP A 120 -9.33 -15.14 -3.63
C ASP A 120 -9.88 -15.75 -2.32
N ASP A 121 -9.48 -15.24 -1.16
CA ASP A 121 -9.94 -15.76 0.15
C ASP A 121 -11.19 -15.04 0.70
N LEU A 122 -11.91 -14.29 -0.13
CA LEU A 122 -13.19 -13.66 0.18
C LEU A 122 -14.21 -13.83 -0.96
N ASP A 123 -15.46 -13.55 -0.60
CA ASP A 123 -16.58 -13.39 -1.51
C ASP A 123 -16.32 -12.39 -2.66
N GLN A 124 -16.99 -12.59 -3.79
CA GLN A 124 -16.96 -11.66 -4.91
C GLN A 124 -17.66 -10.32 -4.61
N THR A 125 -18.60 -10.25 -3.67
CA THR A 125 -19.41 -9.05 -3.40
C THR A 125 -18.54 -7.89 -2.91
N SER A 126 -17.57 -8.18 -2.04
CA SER A 126 -16.56 -7.23 -1.58
C SER A 126 -15.60 -6.81 -2.70
N LEU A 127 -15.25 -7.71 -3.62
CA LEU A 127 -14.43 -7.38 -4.79
C LEU A 127 -15.17 -6.48 -5.78
N ARG A 128 -16.43 -6.82 -6.08
CA ARG A 128 -17.34 -6.01 -6.89
C ARG A 128 -17.51 -4.61 -6.29
N LYS A 129 -17.76 -4.51 -4.98
CA LYS A 129 -17.93 -3.23 -4.28
C LYS A 129 -16.68 -2.36 -4.37
N VAL A 130 -15.47 -2.89 -4.11
CA VAL A 130 -14.26 -2.05 -4.17
C VAL A 130 -13.96 -1.53 -5.58
N ILE A 131 -14.25 -2.33 -6.62
CA ILE A 131 -14.04 -1.89 -8.01
C ILE A 131 -15.05 -0.81 -8.39
N LEU A 132 -16.34 -1.00 -8.10
CA LEU A 132 -17.37 0.02 -8.34
C LEU A 132 -17.08 1.32 -7.57
N ASN A 133 -16.58 1.21 -6.33
CA ASN A 133 -16.17 2.36 -5.53
C ASN A 133 -14.99 3.14 -6.14
N GLN A 134 -14.12 2.49 -6.92
CA GLN A 134 -13.02 3.16 -7.62
C GLN A 134 -13.36 3.60 -9.04
N LEU A 135 -14.34 2.98 -9.71
CA LEU A 135 -14.84 3.45 -11.01
C LEU A 135 -15.54 4.81 -10.89
N LYS A 136 -16.38 5.02 -9.85
CA LYS A 136 -17.09 6.29 -9.59
C LYS A 136 -16.22 7.57 -9.72
N PRO A 137 -15.07 7.71 -9.03
CA PRO A 137 -14.20 8.89 -9.20
C PRO A 137 -13.47 8.92 -10.54
N MET A 138 -13.29 7.79 -11.23
CA MET A 138 -12.59 7.72 -12.52
C MET A 138 -13.44 8.25 -13.69
N GLU A 139 -14.76 8.35 -13.53
CA GLU A 139 -15.64 9.10 -14.45
C GLU A 139 -15.20 10.57 -14.62
N PHE A 140 -14.63 11.17 -13.57
CA PHE A 140 -14.20 12.56 -13.55
C PHE A 140 -12.70 12.73 -13.85
N THR A 141 -12.06 11.73 -14.47
CA THR A 141 -10.65 11.78 -14.84
C THR A 141 -10.47 11.85 -16.36
N ASP A 142 -9.54 12.68 -16.83
CA ASP A 142 -9.09 12.69 -18.22
C ASP A 142 -8.65 11.27 -18.63
N PRO A 143 -9.33 10.61 -19.60
CA PRO A 143 -9.05 9.24 -19.99
C PRO A 143 -7.79 9.10 -20.86
N ALA A 144 -7.32 10.18 -21.48
CA ALA A 144 -6.11 10.20 -22.29
C ALA A 144 -4.84 10.40 -21.45
N LYS A 145 -4.97 10.97 -20.24
CA LYS A 145 -3.86 11.16 -19.29
C LYS A 145 -3.03 9.89 -19.11
N VAL A 146 -1.73 10.01 -19.39
CA VAL A 146 -0.76 8.91 -19.25
C VAL A 146 -0.21 8.86 -17.83
N GLU A 147 -0.28 7.68 -17.22
CA GLU A 147 0.18 7.36 -15.86
C GLU A 147 1.23 6.24 -15.87
N ARG A 148 2.09 6.20 -14.84
CA ARG A 148 3.12 5.16 -14.68
C ARG A 148 2.59 4.01 -13.82
N LEU A 149 2.57 2.79 -14.39
CA LEU A 149 2.23 1.55 -13.69
C LEU A 149 3.49 0.66 -13.56
N GLY A 150 4.32 0.95 -12.55
CA GLY A 150 5.56 0.26 -12.24
C GLY A 150 6.66 0.51 -13.28
N ASP A 151 6.81 -0.43 -14.20
CA ASP A 151 7.69 -0.32 -15.37
C ASP A 151 6.92 0.00 -16.66
N LEU A 152 5.58 -0.10 -16.64
CA LEU A 152 4.68 0.22 -17.75
C LEU A 152 4.23 1.69 -17.73
N MET A 153 3.74 2.16 -18.87
CA MET A 153 2.92 3.37 -19.00
C MET A 153 1.53 2.95 -19.49
N VAL A 154 0.48 3.54 -18.91
CA VAL A 154 -0.94 3.25 -19.21
C VAL A 154 -1.73 4.55 -19.21
N THR A 155 -2.95 4.58 -19.73
CA THR A 155 -3.85 5.74 -19.55
C THR A 155 -4.89 5.51 -18.47
N ASN A 156 -5.49 6.58 -17.95
CA ASN A 156 -6.67 6.47 -17.07
C ASN A 156 -7.82 5.69 -17.74
N GLY A 157 -8.05 5.92 -19.04
CA GLY A 157 -9.04 5.17 -19.81
C GLY A 157 -8.76 3.66 -19.85
N TRP A 158 -7.48 3.25 -19.90
CA TRP A 158 -7.08 1.84 -19.81
C TRP A 158 -7.20 1.26 -18.41
N LEU A 159 -6.94 2.04 -17.35
CA LEU A 159 -7.20 1.61 -15.97
C LEU A 159 -8.71 1.39 -15.76
N LYS A 160 -9.54 2.32 -16.24
CA LYS A 160 -11.01 2.19 -16.25
C LYS A 160 -11.46 0.95 -17.02
N GLN A 161 -10.95 0.76 -18.25
CA GLN A 161 -11.25 -0.42 -19.07
C GLN A 161 -10.83 -1.72 -18.34
N THR A 162 -9.67 -1.75 -17.67
CA THR A 162 -9.19 -2.92 -16.93
C THR A 162 -10.15 -3.29 -15.79
N LEU A 163 -10.62 -2.30 -15.02
CA LEU A 163 -11.59 -2.52 -13.94
C LEU A 163 -12.96 -2.98 -14.47
N THR A 164 -13.48 -2.38 -15.54
CA THR A 164 -14.76 -2.77 -16.15
C THR A 164 -14.71 -4.17 -16.79
N SER A 165 -13.65 -4.48 -17.56
CA SER A 165 -13.47 -5.82 -18.13
C SER A 165 -13.30 -6.89 -17.05
N PHE A 166 -12.58 -6.60 -15.96
CA PHE A 166 -12.44 -7.55 -14.86
C PHE A 166 -13.75 -7.78 -14.10
N LEU A 167 -14.60 -6.74 -13.93
CA LEU A 167 -15.97 -6.93 -13.45
C LEU A 167 -16.81 -7.81 -14.39
N SER A 168 -16.64 -7.68 -15.72
CA SER A 168 -17.31 -8.54 -16.70
C SER A 168 -16.91 -10.00 -16.51
N LEU A 169 -15.60 -10.29 -16.47
CA LEU A 169 -15.08 -11.65 -16.28
C LEU A 169 -15.50 -12.25 -14.92
N MET A 170 -15.67 -11.44 -13.88
CA MET A 170 -16.26 -11.90 -12.61
C MET A 170 -17.74 -12.29 -12.75
N ASN A 171 -18.53 -11.55 -13.54
CA ASN A 171 -19.97 -11.83 -13.73
C ASN A 171 -20.23 -13.20 -14.38
N GLU A 172 -19.27 -13.70 -15.18
CA GLU A 172 -19.34 -15.01 -15.83
C GLU A 172 -19.26 -16.17 -14.81
N ASN A 173 -18.85 -15.92 -13.56
CA ASN A 173 -18.79 -16.89 -12.46
C ASN A 173 -18.02 -18.20 -12.78
N LEU A 174 -17.04 -18.11 -13.68
CA LEU A 174 -16.28 -19.24 -14.19
C LEU A 174 -15.53 -20.02 -13.08
N PRO A 175 -15.33 -21.35 -13.24
CA PRO A 175 -14.46 -22.14 -12.37
C PRO A 175 -13.05 -21.53 -12.23
N PRO A 176 -12.36 -21.68 -11.07
CA PRO A 176 -11.08 -20.99 -10.81
C PRO A 176 -9.95 -21.27 -11.83
N SER A 177 -9.97 -22.43 -12.47
CA SER A 177 -9.07 -22.81 -13.58
C SER A 177 -9.34 -21.99 -14.84
N GLU A 178 -10.59 -21.95 -15.28
CA GLU A 178 -11.04 -21.24 -16.48
C GLU A 178 -10.96 -19.72 -16.31
N PHE A 179 -11.40 -19.20 -15.15
CA PHE A 179 -11.17 -17.81 -14.77
C PHE A 179 -9.68 -17.44 -14.84
N THR A 180 -8.80 -18.32 -14.36
CA THR A 180 -7.35 -18.12 -14.44
C THR A 180 -6.82 -18.16 -15.89
N GLN A 181 -7.41 -18.97 -16.76
CA GLN A 181 -7.06 -19.01 -18.18
C GLN A 181 -7.47 -17.70 -18.89
N ARG A 182 -8.75 -17.34 -18.83
CA ARG A 182 -9.29 -16.10 -19.40
C ARG A 182 -8.56 -14.86 -18.89
N LEU A 183 -8.23 -14.82 -17.60
CA LEU A 183 -7.42 -13.75 -16.99
C LEU A 183 -6.00 -13.64 -17.60
N ARG A 184 -5.38 -14.72 -18.08
CA ARG A 184 -4.07 -14.69 -18.77
C ARG A 184 -4.17 -14.28 -20.24
N GLU A 185 -5.27 -14.66 -20.88
CA GLU A 185 -5.53 -14.39 -22.30
C GLU A 185 -5.94 -12.93 -22.53
N GLU A 186 -6.80 -12.39 -21.65
CA GLU A 186 -7.32 -11.02 -21.76
C GLU A 186 -6.42 -9.97 -21.07
N PHE A 187 -5.79 -10.28 -19.92
CA PHE A 187 -5.09 -9.28 -19.09
C PHE A 187 -3.57 -9.44 -19.08
N VAL A 188 -2.87 -8.31 -18.90
CA VAL A 188 -1.40 -8.28 -18.77
C VAL A 188 -1.01 -8.43 -17.29
N ILE A 189 -0.75 -9.66 -16.86
CA ILE A 189 -0.31 -9.98 -15.48
C ILE A 189 1.15 -9.51 -15.29
N HIS A 190 1.32 -8.26 -14.84
CA HIS A 190 2.65 -7.65 -14.66
C HIS A 190 3.12 -7.71 -13.19
N ARG A 191 4.30 -8.33 -12.94
CA ARG A 191 4.87 -8.41 -11.58
C ARG A 191 5.62 -7.14 -11.18
N VAL A 192 4.99 -6.38 -10.27
CA VAL A 192 5.56 -5.18 -9.63
C VAL A 192 6.48 -5.53 -8.45
N GLY A 193 7.38 -4.61 -8.07
CA GLY A 193 8.30 -4.78 -6.94
C GLY A 193 9.68 -4.13 -7.11
N LYS A 194 10.46 -4.04 -6.03
CA LYS A 194 11.85 -3.58 -6.00
C LYS A 194 12.83 -4.76 -6.18
N GLY A 195 13.94 -4.49 -6.86
CA GLY A 195 15.09 -5.41 -7.02
C GLY A 195 14.81 -6.62 -7.94
N LYS A 196 15.84 -7.44 -8.17
CA LYS A 196 15.79 -8.62 -9.08
C LYS A 196 14.65 -9.60 -8.72
N ARG A 197 14.34 -9.77 -7.43
CA ARG A 197 13.26 -10.64 -6.94
C ARG A 197 11.87 -9.99 -6.94
N LYS A 198 11.70 -8.74 -7.40
CA LYS A 198 10.43 -7.99 -7.42
C LYS A 198 9.66 -8.15 -6.09
N GLN A 199 10.27 -7.64 -5.01
CA GLN A 199 9.70 -7.68 -3.66
C GLN A 199 8.98 -6.38 -3.32
N VAL A 200 7.91 -6.48 -2.54
CA VAL A 200 7.17 -5.37 -1.94
C VAL A 200 7.07 -5.65 -0.44
N LEU A 201 7.52 -4.72 0.39
CA LEU A 201 7.22 -4.73 1.81
C LEU A 201 5.82 -4.13 1.99
N PHE A 202 4.89 -4.96 2.46
CA PHE A 202 3.58 -4.53 2.93
C PHE A 202 3.64 -4.13 4.39
N THR A 203 2.79 -3.18 4.78
CA THR A 203 2.43 -2.84 6.17
C THR A 203 0.90 -2.73 6.25
N GLY A 204 0.33 -2.51 7.44
CA GLY A 204 -1.10 -2.35 7.65
C GLY A 204 -1.52 -0.92 7.97
N TYR A 205 -2.71 -0.52 7.53
CA TYR A 205 -3.40 0.68 8.00
C TYR A 205 -4.90 0.43 8.19
N TYR A 206 -5.57 1.33 8.92
CA TYR A 206 -6.98 1.22 9.28
C TYR A 206 -7.55 2.61 9.58
N ALA A 207 -8.87 2.72 9.64
CA ALA A 207 -9.54 3.92 10.13
C ALA A 207 -9.99 3.75 11.59
N PRO A 208 -9.51 4.56 12.54
CA PRO A 208 -9.99 4.54 13.92
C PRO A 208 -11.46 4.98 13.98
N MET A 209 -12.23 4.36 14.87
CA MET A 209 -13.54 4.87 15.28
C MET A 209 -13.36 5.54 16.64
N MET A 210 -13.82 6.77 16.81
CA MET A 210 -13.57 7.56 18.02
C MET A 210 -14.86 8.26 18.47
N ARG A 211 -15.06 8.36 19.78
CA ARG A 211 -16.15 9.18 20.34
C ARG A 211 -15.84 10.66 20.15
N ALA A 212 -16.84 11.42 19.74
CA ALA A 212 -16.72 12.84 19.44
C ALA A 212 -17.92 13.64 19.93
N SER A 213 -17.74 14.95 20.06
CA SER A 213 -18.82 15.91 20.28
C SER A 213 -18.83 16.99 19.19
N ARG A 214 -20.02 17.51 18.89
CA ARG A 214 -20.25 18.70 18.03
C ARG A 214 -20.07 20.02 18.80
N VAL A 215 -19.82 19.96 20.11
CA VAL A 215 -19.62 21.12 21.01
C VAL A 215 -18.50 20.80 22.01
N ARG A 216 -17.64 21.78 22.32
CA ARG A 216 -16.58 21.65 23.33
C ARG A 216 -17.20 21.38 24.72
N THR A 217 -16.66 20.42 25.45
CA THR A 217 -17.02 20.11 26.85
C THR A 217 -15.76 19.79 27.66
N VAL A 218 -15.88 19.61 28.98
CA VAL A 218 -14.78 19.17 29.86
C VAL A 218 -14.18 17.83 29.38
N LYS A 219 -15.03 16.92 28.90
CA LYS A 219 -14.65 15.61 28.34
C LYS A 219 -14.15 15.74 26.90
N TYR A 220 -14.97 16.29 26.00
CA TYR A 220 -14.61 16.48 24.59
C TYR A 220 -13.97 17.85 24.39
N ARG A 221 -12.65 17.90 24.59
CA ARG A 221 -11.88 19.16 24.65
C ARG A 221 -10.83 19.34 23.57
N TYR A 222 -10.45 18.28 22.83
CA TYR A 222 -9.39 18.33 21.82
C TYR A 222 -9.97 18.54 20.42
N PRO A 223 -9.90 19.75 19.83
CA PRO A 223 -10.53 20.05 18.55
C PRO A 223 -9.82 19.37 17.37
N ILE A 224 -10.58 18.97 16.36
CA ILE A 224 -10.09 18.81 14.98
C ILE A 224 -10.61 19.95 14.10
N TYR A 225 -9.80 20.36 13.13
CA TYR A 225 -9.99 21.60 12.38
C TYR A 225 -10.26 21.34 10.88
N LYS A 226 -11.18 22.11 10.28
CA LYS A 226 -11.23 22.32 8.82
C LYS A 226 -10.06 23.20 8.36
N ILE A 227 -9.77 23.18 7.06
CA ILE A 227 -8.79 24.10 6.48
C ILE A 227 -9.23 25.54 6.79
N PRO A 228 -8.34 26.42 7.27
CA PRO A 228 -8.62 27.85 7.32
C PRO A 228 -8.78 28.39 5.90
N GLU A 229 -10.02 28.72 5.52
CA GLU A 229 -10.33 29.19 4.17
C GLU A 229 -9.84 30.63 3.94
N SER A 230 -9.28 30.84 2.75
CA SER A 230 -9.60 32.01 1.93
C SER A 230 -10.44 31.51 0.76
N SER A 231 -11.77 31.56 0.88
CA SER A 231 -12.67 31.23 -0.24
C SER A 231 -12.61 32.34 -1.32
N PRO A 232 -12.93 32.07 -2.59
CA PRO A 232 -13.72 30.94 -3.08
C PRO A 232 -12.96 29.83 -3.84
N ARG A 233 -13.62 28.66 -3.87
CA ARG A 233 -13.54 27.49 -4.78
C ARG A 233 -12.41 27.46 -5.84
N PRO A 234 -11.64 26.35 -5.97
CA PRO A 234 -10.82 26.11 -7.15
C PRO A 234 -11.70 25.86 -8.39
N GLN A 235 -11.52 26.65 -9.44
CA GLN A 235 -12.08 26.34 -10.75
C GLN A 235 -11.30 25.18 -11.40
N LEU A 236 -12.02 24.22 -11.98
CA LEU A 236 -11.45 23.21 -12.86
C LEU A 236 -11.53 23.70 -14.32
N ILE A 237 -10.48 24.34 -14.81
CA ILE A 237 -10.22 24.62 -16.23
C ILE A 237 -8.70 24.60 -16.47
N GLY A 238 -8.27 24.17 -17.66
CA GLY A 238 -6.88 24.10 -18.08
C GLY A 238 -6.37 25.35 -18.79
N HIS A 239 -5.22 25.21 -19.47
CA HIS A 239 -4.39 26.28 -20.07
C HIS A 239 -3.64 27.13 -19.00
N SER A 240 -2.48 27.74 -19.26
CA SER A 240 -1.60 27.68 -20.44
C SER A 240 -0.11 27.62 -19.98
N LYS A 241 0.82 27.55 -20.94
CA LYS A 241 2.26 27.72 -20.67
C LYS A 241 2.61 29.21 -20.48
N ASN A 242 3.70 29.45 -19.76
CA ASN A 242 4.39 30.74 -19.60
C ASN A 242 3.61 31.86 -18.89
N TYR A 243 3.83 32.00 -17.58
CA TYR A 243 3.69 33.29 -16.89
C TYR A 243 4.85 33.45 -15.89
N LYS A 244 5.45 34.65 -15.84
CA LYS A 244 6.41 35.02 -14.77
C LYS A 244 5.63 35.40 -13.52
N ILE A 245 6.16 35.08 -12.34
CA ILE A 245 5.60 35.51 -11.07
C ILE A 245 6.19 36.87 -10.71
N GLN A 246 5.31 37.84 -10.46
CA GLN A 246 5.59 38.99 -9.61
C GLN A 246 4.37 39.26 -8.71
N GLU A 247 4.58 40.06 -7.68
CA GLU A 247 3.73 40.32 -6.52
C GLU A 247 2.57 41.29 -6.85
N SER A 248 1.48 41.48 -6.08
CA SER A 248 1.04 40.99 -4.75
C SER A 248 -0.51 41.14 -4.60
N SER A 249 -1.02 41.24 -3.36
CA SER A 249 -2.38 41.75 -2.98
C SER A 249 -3.54 40.76 -2.80
N VAL A 250 -3.34 39.67 -2.04
CA VAL A 250 -4.42 38.99 -1.28
C VAL A 250 -3.90 38.60 0.12
N PRO A 251 -4.59 38.92 1.23
CA PRO A 251 -4.14 38.53 2.57
C PRO A 251 -4.20 37.00 2.81
N ASN A 252 -3.04 36.39 3.05
CA ASN A 252 -2.86 35.15 3.82
C ASN A 252 -3.58 33.86 3.37
N SER A 253 -3.83 33.65 2.08
CA SER A 253 -4.31 32.37 1.52
C SER A 253 -3.39 31.14 1.77
N GLY A 254 -2.19 31.35 2.33
CA GLY A 254 -1.24 30.28 2.69
C GLY A 254 -0.69 30.31 4.12
N ALA A 255 -1.00 31.30 4.97
CA ALA A 255 -0.31 31.50 6.25
C ALA A 255 -0.43 30.31 7.21
N TRP A 256 -1.61 29.68 7.26
CA TRP A 256 -1.87 28.49 8.08
C TRP A 256 -0.99 27.30 7.74
N ARG A 257 -0.42 27.24 6.53
CA ARG A 257 0.51 26.17 6.13
C ARG A 257 1.86 26.27 6.84
N ASN A 258 2.16 27.40 7.48
CA ASN A 258 3.38 27.61 8.25
C ASN A 258 3.15 27.47 9.76
N TYR A 259 1.91 27.29 10.22
CA TYR A 259 1.65 26.99 11.64
C TYR A 259 2.05 25.55 11.96
N THR A 260 2.90 25.39 12.97
CA THR A 260 3.32 24.08 13.49
C THR A 260 2.24 23.45 14.37
N ARG A 261 2.37 22.15 14.67
CA ARG A 261 1.50 21.49 15.65
C ARG A 261 1.44 22.22 17.00
N LYS A 262 2.58 22.61 17.58
CA LYS A 262 2.61 23.35 18.85
C LYS A 262 1.74 24.61 18.78
N GLN A 263 1.84 25.37 17.69
CA GLN A 263 1.08 26.61 17.52
C GLN A 263 -0.44 26.39 17.40
N ILE A 264 -0.86 25.24 16.86
CA ILE A 264 -2.27 24.90 16.68
C ILE A 264 -2.86 24.27 17.96
N ASP A 265 -2.15 23.31 18.56
CA ASP A 265 -2.64 22.46 19.64
C ASP A 265 -2.33 22.99 21.04
N GLY A 266 -1.17 23.63 21.23
CA GLY A 266 -0.72 24.19 22.52
C GLY A 266 -0.92 25.71 22.60
N ASP A 267 -0.37 26.45 21.62
CA ASP A 267 -0.48 27.92 21.58
C ASP A 267 -1.85 28.41 21.07
N GLY A 268 -2.75 27.48 20.72
CA GLY A 268 -4.17 27.74 20.45
C GLY A 268 -4.47 28.66 19.26
N ILE A 269 -3.55 28.86 18.31
CA ILE A 269 -3.62 29.94 17.29
C ILE A 269 -4.89 29.91 16.41
N LEU A 270 -5.59 28.79 16.33
CA LEU A 270 -6.84 28.61 15.57
C LEU A 270 -8.13 28.72 16.41
N THR A 271 -8.02 28.82 17.73
CA THR A 271 -9.15 28.89 18.66
C THR A 271 -10.05 30.09 18.35
N GLY A 272 -11.36 29.88 18.40
CA GLY A 272 -12.35 30.96 18.25
C GLY A 272 -12.56 31.43 16.81
N ARG A 273 -11.87 30.83 15.82
CA ARG A 273 -12.00 31.18 14.40
C ARG A 273 -13.15 30.45 13.68
N GLY A 274 -13.97 29.67 14.38
CA GLY A 274 -15.04 28.86 13.77
C GLY A 274 -14.51 27.78 12.82
N LEU A 275 -13.35 27.20 13.17
CA LEU A 275 -12.62 26.22 12.36
C LEU A 275 -12.76 24.79 12.91
N GLU A 276 -13.15 24.66 14.17
CA GLU A 276 -13.45 23.43 14.86
C GLU A 276 -14.62 22.71 14.17
N ILE A 277 -14.46 21.43 13.82
CA ILE A 277 -15.53 20.61 13.21
C ILE A 277 -16.03 19.47 14.10
N ALA A 278 -15.21 19.06 15.07
CA ALA A 278 -15.58 18.16 16.16
C ALA A 278 -14.52 18.26 17.27
N TRP A 279 -14.90 17.83 18.47
CA TRP A 279 -13.99 17.69 19.63
C TRP A 279 -13.89 16.23 20.05
N LEU A 280 -12.66 15.77 20.26
CA LEU A 280 -12.33 14.42 20.72
C LEU A 280 -12.06 14.40 22.23
N GLU A 281 -12.24 13.22 22.83
CA GLU A 281 -12.01 12.96 24.25
C GLU A 281 -10.51 12.87 24.61
N ASN A 282 -9.67 12.43 23.69
CA ASN A 282 -8.26 12.09 23.92
C ASN A 282 -7.36 12.65 22.82
N ASP A 283 -6.27 13.34 23.19
CA ASP A 283 -5.31 13.86 22.22
C ASP A 283 -4.49 12.74 21.55
N VAL A 284 -4.27 11.62 22.24
CA VAL A 284 -3.57 10.47 21.64
C VAL A 284 -4.34 9.94 20.43
N ASP A 285 -5.66 9.83 20.55
CA ASP A 285 -6.53 9.43 19.43
C ASP A 285 -6.61 10.50 18.35
N ARG A 286 -6.63 11.79 18.73
CA ARG A 286 -6.51 12.91 17.78
C ARG A 286 -5.20 12.84 16.98
N PHE A 287 -4.07 12.57 17.61
CA PHE A 287 -2.77 12.45 16.94
C PHE A 287 -2.68 11.20 16.05
N PHE A 288 -3.29 10.09 16.44
CA PHE A 288 -3.36 8.91 15.56
C PHE A 288 -4.31 9.08 14.38
N LEU A 289 -5.43 9.80 14.52
CA LEU A 289 -6.26 10.26 13.38
C LEU A 289 -5.44 11.09 12.38
N HIS A 290 -4.54 11.95 12.86
CA HIS A 290 -3.60 12.69 12.00
C HIS A 290 -2.56 11.82 11.28
N ILE A 291 -2.23 10.64 11.82
CA ILE A 291 -1.33 9.66 11.16
C ILE A 291 -2.09 8.87 10.09
N GLN A 292 -3.28 8.36 10.42
CA GLN A 292 -4.11 7.57 9.49
C GLN A 292 -4.75 8.44 8.39
N GLY A 293 -4.88 9.75 8.62
CA GLY A 293 -5.42 10.71 7.65
C GLY A 293 -6.94 10.65 7.45
N SER A 294 -7.60 9.63 8.00
CA SER A 294 -9.06 9.50 8.07
C SER A 294 -9.48 8.69 9.29
N GLY A 295 -10.76 8.77 9.67
CA GLY A 295 -11.36 8.02 10.77
C GLY A 295 -12.87 8.23 10.82
N GLN A 296 -13.57 7.45 11.63
CA GLN A 296 -15.00 7.60 11.88
C GLN A 296 -15.24 8.29 13.22
N LEU A 297 -16.10 9.31 13.22
CA LEU A 297 -16.56 9.98 14.44
C LEU A 297 -17.91 9.42 14.84
N LEU A 298 -18.00 8.95 16.09
CA LEU A 298 -19.23 8.49 16.73
C LEU A 298 -19.70 9.59 17.69
N PHE A 299 -20.79 10.26 17.34
CA PHE A 299 -21.35 11.35 18.13
C PHE A 299 -22.33 10.85 19.20
N LEU A 300 -22.60 11.69 20.20
CA LEU A 300 -23.52 11.40 21.31
C LEU A 300 -24.98 11.23 20.88
N ASP A 301 -25.34 11.78 19.72
CA ASP A 301 -26.64 11.64 19.05
C ASP A 301 -26.79 10.29 18.30
N GLY A 302 -25.81 9.39 18.41
CA GLY A 302 -25.75 8.12 17.68
C GLY A 302 -25.31 8.26 16.21
N THR A 303 -25.13 9.48 15.69
CA THR A 303 -24.70 9.69 14.31
C THR A 303 -23.24 9.31 14.11
N SER A 304 -22.95 8.73 12.94
CA SER A 304 -21.63 8.25 12.55
C SER A 304 -21.18 8.99 11.29
N VAL A 305 -20.07 9.73 11.38
CA VAL A 305 -19.64 10.67 10.34
C VAL A 305 -18.16 10.45 10.03
N GLY A 306 -17.82 10.37 8.74
CA GLY A 306 -16.42 10.25 8.30
C GLY A 306 -15.65 11.55 8.50
N ALA A 307 -14.51 11.50 9.18
CA ALA A 307 -13.50 12.55 9.17
C ALA A 307 -12.47 12.21 8.09
N HIS A 308 -12.48 12.96 6.98
CA HIS A 308 -11.60 12.73 5.83
C HIS A 308 -10.50 13.79 5.75
N PHE A 309 -9.33 13.42 5.23
CA PHE A 309 -8.28 14.37 4.86
C PHE A 309 -8.84 15.47 3.96
N ALA A 310 -8.64 16.73 4.37
CA ALA A 310 -8.87 17.91 3.55
C ALA A 310 -7.53 18.55 3.14
N GLY A 311 -6.58 18.68 4.07
CA GLY A 311 -5.32 19.39 3.81
C GLY A 311 -4.23 19.16 4.86
N VAL A 312 -3.08 19.78 4.66
CA VAL A 312 -1.91 19.67 5.54
C VAL A 312 -1.07 20.93 5.49
N ASN A 313 -0.43 21.27 6.61
CA ASN A 313 0.64 22.26 6.66
C ASN A 313 1.92 21.79 5.91
N ASN A 314 2.87 22.71 5.73
CA ASN A 314 4.09 22.49 4.93
C ASN A 314 5.10 21.51 5.56
N TYR A 315 4.86 21.02 6.78
CA TYR A 315 5.83 20.23 7.52
C TYR A 315 5.81 18.73 7.17
N LYS A 316 7.01 18.15 7.07
CA LYS A 316 7.21 16.70 6.93
C LYS A 316 6.84 16.00 8.25
N PHE A 317 6.39 14.75 8.14
CA PHE A 317 6.05 13.93 9.31
C PHE A 317 7.30 13.64 10.16
N GLY A 318 7.25 14.00 11.44
CA GLY A 318 8.21 13.57 12.45
C GLY A 318 7.82 12.19 12.98
N GLY A 319 8.68 11.18 12.79
CA GLY A 319 8.38 9.79 13.17
C GLY A 319 8.40 9.58 14.68
N LEU A 320 7.22 9.68 15.32
CA LEU A 320 7.01 9.55 16.77
C LEU A 320 7.74 8.34 17.39
N GLY A 321 7.40 7.11 16.98
CA GLY A 321 8.03 5.90 17.52
C GLY A 321 9.55 5.86 17.35
N LYS A 322 10.08 6.34 16.21
CA LYS A 322 11.55 6.45 16.01
C LYS A 322 12.18 7.42 17.03
N ARG A 323 11.48 8.48 17.45
CA ARG A 323 11.97 9.41 18.46
C ARG A 323 11.93 8.79 19.86
N MET A 324 10.82 8.14 20.24
CA MET A 324 10.68 7.47 21.54
C MET A 324 11.72 6.34 21.72
N ILE A 325 11.97 5.53 20.68
CA ILE A 325 13.03 4.52 20.66
C ILE A 325 14.43 5.15 20.81
N LYS A 326 14.67 6.29 20.13
CA LYS A 326 15.97 7.00 20.20
C LYS A 326 16.23 7.63 21.58
N ASP A 327 15.17 7.93 22.32
CA ASP A 327 15.22 8.49 23.67
C ASP A 327 15.16 7.39 24.76
N GLY A 328 15.13 6.11 24.38
CA GLY A 328 15.14 4.96 25.29
C GLY A 328 13.80 4.63 25.97
N ILE A 329 12.73 5.32 25.60
CA ILE A 329 11.43 5.29 26.30
C ILE A 329 10.57 4.08 25.93
N ILE A 330 10.71 3.55 24.71
CA ILE A 330 10.07 2.30 24.26
C ILE A 330 11.07 1.45 23.48
N ASP A 331 10.92 0.13 23.56
CA ASP A 331 11.71 -0.80 22.74
C ASP A 331 11.17 -0.91 21.28
N LEU A 332 11.89 -1.66 20.44
CA LEU A 332 11.55 -1.85 19.02
C LEU A 332 10.28 -2.68 18.77
N ALA A 333 9.85 -3.53 19.70
CA ALA A 333 8.59 -4.27 19.64
C ALA A 333 7.41 -3.44 20.19
N GLN A 334 7.66 -2.63 21.23
CA GLN A 334 6.74 -1.63 21.76
C GLN A 334 6.51 -0.45 20.78
N GLY A 335 7.38 -0.27 19.78
CA GLY A 335 7.24 0.71 18.69
C GLY A 335 6.00 0.53 17.78
N SER A 336 5.14 -0.44 18.06
CA SER A 336 3.79 -0.56 17.49
C SER A 336 2.88 0.61 17.90
N MET A 337 1.83 0.86 17.12
CA MET A 337 0.81 1.86 17.47
C MET A 337 0.17 1.57 18.83
N GLN A 338 -0.04 0.28 19.14
CA GLN A 338 -0.62 -0.23 20.38
C GLN A 338 0.28 0.08 21.58
N GLY A 339 1.59 -0.19 21.48
CA GLY A 339 2.56 0.13 22.54
C GLY A 339 2.65 1.63 22.78
N ILE A 340 2.71 2.43 21.71
CA ILE A 340 2.71 3.90 21.82
C ILE A 340 1.40 4.44 22.44
N LYS A 341 0.22 3.89 22.07
CA LYS A 341 -1.07 4.21 22.72
C LYS A 341 -1.17 3.72 24.16
N LYS A 342 -0.44 2.67 24.55
CA LYS A 342 -0.33 2.24 25.95
C LYS A 342 0.50 3.25 26.73
N TYR A 343 1.71 3.55 26.25
CA TYR A 343 2.63 4.49 26.87
C TYR A 343 1.97 5.83 27.23
N PHE A 344 1.33 6.52 26.28
CA PHE A 344 0.70 7.82 26.55
C PHE A 344 -0.59 7.78 27.39
N ARG A 345 -1.09 6.60 27.79
CA ARG A 345 -2.13 6.48 28.83
C ARG A 345 -1.53 6.32 30.23
N GLU A 346 -0.32 5.79 30.31
CA GLU A 346 0.44 5.60 31.55
C GLU A 346 1.33 6.82 31.85
N HIS A 347 1.72 7.56 30.81
CA HIS A 347 2.56 8.76 30.84
C HIS A 347 1.92 9.93 30.06
N PRO A 348 0.81 10.52 30.54
CA PRO A 348 0.17 11.66 29.89
C PRO A 348 1.04 12.93 29.87
N GLU A 349 1.96 13.09 30.83
CA GLU A 349 2.91 14.21 30.94
C GLU A 349 3.85 14.33 29.72
N ASP A 350 4.17 13.21 29.09
CA ASP A 350 5.12 13.14 27.98
C ASP A 350 4.46 13.41 26.60
N ILE A 351 3.14 13.60 26.55
CA ILE A 351 2.36 13.81 25.32
C ILE A 351 2.87 15.02 24.53
N GLU A 352 2.95 16.21 25.15
CA GLU A 352 3.32 17.46 24.44
C GLU A 352 4.75 17.40 23.88
N LYS A 353 5.70 16.99 24.73
CA LYS A 353 7.12 16.73 24.41
C LYS A 353 7.28 15.92 23.13
N TYR A 354 6.51 14.85 22.98
CA TYR A 354 6.61 13.96 21.82
C TYR A 354 5.72 14.36 20.64
N PHE A 355 4.52 14.91 20.87
CA PHE A 355 3.60 15.29 19.79
C PHE A 355 4.06 16.57 19.09
N PHE A 356 4.50 17.59 19.84
CA PHE A 356 4.93 18.87 19.27
C PHE A 356 6.25 18.76 18.49
N TYR A 357 7.06 17.72 18.72
CA TYR A 357 8.18 17.36 17.85
C TYR A 357 7.71 17.08 16.40
N ASN A 358 6.54 16.47 16.22
CA ASN A 358 5.90 16.31 14.92
C ASN A 358 5.15 17.60 14.52
N LYS A 359 5.88 18.58 13.99
CA LYS A 359 5.35 19.87 13.48
C LYS A 359 4.22 19.74 12.44
N ARG A 360 4.01 18.56 11.85
CA ARG A 360 2.98 18.28 10.84
C ARG A 360 1.57 18.27 11.45
N TYR A 361 0.69 19.09 10.88
CA TYR A 361 -0.73 19.18 11.21
C TYR A 361 -1.60 18.88 9.99
N VAL A 362 -2.74 18.22 10.20
CA VAL A 362 -3.66 17.73 9.16
C VAL A 362 -5.03 18.33 9.42
N PHE A 363 -5.64 18.86 8.37
CA PHE A 363 -6.96 19.45 8.38
C PHE A 363 -7.94 18.48 7.76
N PHE A 364 -9.15 18.44 8.29
CA PHE A 364 -10.17 17.44 7.98
C PHE A 364 -11.41 18.09 7.38
N LYS A 365 -12.26 17.28 6.76
CA LYS A 365 -13.65 17.61 6.45
C LYS A 365 -14.56 16.48 6.93
N LEU A 366 -15.74 16.84 7.40
CA LEU A 366 -16.78 15.85 7.71
C LEU A 366 -17.44 15.37 6.42
N SER A 367 -17.89 14.12 6.43
CA SER A 367 -18.65 13.48 5.35
C SER A 367 -19.73 12.59 5.95
N ASN A 368 -20.96 12.77 5.49
CA ASN A 368 -22.06 11.85 5.78
C ASN A 368 -22.00 10.60 4.85
N GLU A 369 -21.08 10.58 3.88
CA GLU A 369 -20.96 9.51 2.88
C GLU A 369 -19.99 8.39 3.31
N GLY A 370 -20.54 7.30 3.84
CA GLY A 370 -19.93 5.96 3.78
C GLY A 370 -18.62 5.73 4.55
N ASN A 371 -17.83 4.75 4.06
CA ASN A 371 -16.51 4.45 4.60
C ASN A 371 -15.49 5.54 4.18
N PRO A 372 -14.33 5.63 4.87
CA PRO A 372 -13.22 6.49 4.47
C PRO A 372 -12.88 6.43 2.97
N ARG A 373 -12.58 7.59 2.38
CA ARG A 373 -12.13 7.71 0.98
C ARG A 373 -10.62 7.90 0.91
N GLY A 374 -9.98 7.13 0.04
CA GLY A 374 -8.54 7.23 -0.24
C GLY A 374 -8.19 8.39 -1.17
N SER A 375 -6.89 8.65 -1.32
CA SER A 375 -6.37 9.70 -2.20
C SER A 375 -6.74 9.56 -3.68
N GLY A 376 -7.17 8.37 -4.10
CA GLY A 376 -7.69 8.06 -5.43
C GLY A 376 -9.19 8.35 -5.61
N GLY A 377 -9.82 8.99 -4.62
CA GLY A 377 -11.23 9.40 -4.62
C GLY A 377 -12.23 8.30 -4.24
N GLY A 378 -11.85 7.02 -4.36
CA GLY A 378 -12.73 5.91 -4.08
C GLY A 378 -12.94 5.66 -2.58
N GLU A 379 -14.15 5.19 -2.24
CA GLU A 379 -14.46 4.66 -0.90
C GLU A 379 -13.68 3.37 -0.66
N LEU A 380 -12.90 3.34 0.42
CA LEU A 380 -12.05 2.22 0.83
C LEU A 380 -12.89 1.11 1.47
N LEU A 381 -12.50 -0.13 1.23
CA LEU A 381 -13.17 -1.32 1.75
C LEU A 381 -12.15 -2.24 2.45
N GLY A 382 -12.50 -2.62 3.68
CA GLY A 382 -11.63 -3.42 4.55
C GLY A 382 -11.18 -4.72 3.89
N GLY A 383 -9.86 -4.91 3.81
CA GLY A 383 -9.22 -6.05 3.17
C GLY A 383 -9.28 -6.07 1.64
N ARG A 384 -9.79 -5.03 0.97
CA ARG A 384 -9.93 -4.94 -0.48
C ARG A 384 -9.19 -3.74 -1.09
N SER A 385 -8.85 -2.73 -0.29
CA SER A 385 -8.08 -1.55 -0.71
C SER A 385 -6.60 -1.63 -0.31
N ILE A 386 -5.73 -1.07 -1.14
CA ILE A 386 -4.31 -0.81 -0.80
C ILE A 386 -3.92 0.65 -1.04
N ALA A 387 -2.86 1.08 -0.36
CA ALA A 387 -2.19 2.36 -0.57
C ALA A 387 -0.78 2.14 -1.15
N THR A 388 -0.34 3.01 -2.07
CA THR A 388 0.96 2.88 -2.77
C THR A 388 1.62 4.25 -3.02
N ASP A 389 2.80 4.27 -3.66
CA ASP A 389 3.37 5.50 -4.21
C ASP A 389 2.72 5.86 -5.56
N LYS A 390 1.92 6.93 -5.57
CA LYS A 390 1.18 7.41 -6.76
C LYS A 390 2.08 7.96 -7.88
N LYS A 391 3.39 8.09 -7.68
CA LYS A 391 4.38 8.34 -8.76
C LYS A 391 4.83 7.06 -9.48
N VAL A 392 4.32 5.91 -9.03
CA VAL A 392 4.78 4.57 -9.42
C VAL A 392 3.61 3.64 -9.71
N TYR A 393 2.47 3.79 -9.03
CA TYR A 393 1.23 3.03 -9.26
C TYR A 393 0.02 3.97 -9.14
N PRO A 394 -0.78 4.16 -10.20
CA PRO A 394 -1.89 5.11 -10.21
C PRO A 394 -3.07 4.60 -9.37
N ALA A 395 -4.02 5.49 -9.06
CA ALA A 395 -5.30 5.07 -8.52
C ALA A 395 -6.07 4.25 -9.57
N GLY A 396 -6.84 3.24 -9.13
CA GLY A 396 -7.51 2.30 -10.03
C GLY A 396 -6.64 1.13 -10.50
N GLY A 397 -5.40 1.00 -10.01
CA GLY A 397 -4.57 -0.17 -10.26
C GLY A 397 -5.15 -1.43 -9.61
N LEU A 398 -5.64 -2.37 -10.42
CA LEU A 398 -6.00 -3.72 -9.96
C LEU A 398 -4.73 -4.51 -9.66
N ALA A 399 -4.65 -5.16 -8.50
CA ALA A 399 -3.53 -5.98 -8.10
C ALA A 399 -3.98 -7.30 -7.46
N PHE A 400 -3.16 -8.34 -7.57
CA PHE A 400 -3.33 -9.59 -6.84
C PHE A 400 -2.19 -9.76 -5.84
N VAL A 401 -2.53 -9.98 -4.56
CA VAL A 401 -1.57 -10.10 -3.46
C VAL A 401 -1.53 -11.54 -2.93
N LYS A 402 -0.36 -11.96 -2.43
CA LYS A 402 -0.18 -13.16 -1.58
C LYS A 402 0.55 -12.74 -0.32
N LEU A 403 -0.11 -12.83 0.83
CA LEU A 403 0.32 -12.23 2.10
C LEU A 403 0.02 -13.17 3.29
N ARG A 404 0.40 -12.74 4.50
CA ARG A 404 -0.07 -13.31 5.77
C ARG A 404 -0.80 -12.22 6.54
N LYS A 405 -1.77 -12.60 7.38
CA LYS A 405 -2.48 -11.71 8.30
C LYS A 405 -2.60 -12.35 9.68
N PRO A 406 -2.60 -11.56 10.76
CA PRO A 406 -2.94 -12.08 12.07
C PRO A 406 -4.43 -12.45 12.12
N ILE A 407 -4.71 -13.60 12.73
CA ILE A 407 -6.03 -13.99 13.21
C ILE A 407 -6.05 -13.65 14.70
N LEU A 408 -7.14 -13.02 15.13
CA LEU A 408 -7.28 -12.49 16.48
C LEU A 408 -8.42 -13.19 17.23
N ASP A 409 -8.26 -13.37 18.54
CA ASP A 409 -9.35 -13.72 19.46
C ASP A 409 -10.32 -12.53 19.65
N ASP A 410 -11.26 -12.63 20.59
CA ASP A 410 -12.23 -11.54 20.85
C ASP A 410 -11.65 -10.36 21.64
N LYS A 411 -10.53 -10.55 22.37
CA LYS A 411 -9.75 -9.47 23.00
C LYS A 411 -8.90 -8.67 22.00
N ASN A 412 -8.78 -9.18 20.77
CA ASN A 412 -7.94 -8.69 19.68
C ASN A 412 -6.44 -9.03 19.80
N GLU A 413 -6.11 -10.08 20.56
CA GLU A 413 -4.77 -10.66 20.69
C GLU A 413 -4.50 -11.67 19.56
N ILE A 414 -3.24 -11.80 19.11
CA ILE A 414 -2.89 -12.70 17.99
C ILE A 414 -2.84 -14.15 18.46
N ILE A 415 -3.77 -14.96 17.98
CA ILE A 415 -3.77 -16.42 18.20
C ILE A 415 -3.00 -17.19 17.12
N GLN A 416 -2.98 -16.72 15.87
CA GLN A 416 -2.20 -17.35 14.78
C GLN A 416 -2.00 -16.42 13.56
N TRP A 417 -1.14 -16.83 12.63
CA TRP A 417 -0.83 -16.09 11.39
C TRP A 417 -1.21 -16.88 10.13
N LYS A 418 -2.37 -16.53 9.53
CA LYS A 418 -2.93 -17.22 8.35
C LYS A 418 -2.42 -16.60 7.04
N SER A 419 -1.94 -17.44 6.12
CA SER A 419 -1.64 -17.05 4.74
C SER A 419 -2.93 -16.81 3.94
N PHE A 420 -2.93 -15.83 3.04
CA PHE A 420 -4.06 -15.54 2.16
C PHE A 420 -3.63 -14.98 0.79
N SER A 421 -4.52 -15.05 -0.19
CA SER A 421 -4.35 -14.42 -1.49
C SER A 421 -5.64 -13.78 -1.97
N ARG A 422 -5.53 -12.66 -2.69
CA ARG A 422 -6.68 -11.76 -2.91
C ARG A 422 -6.46 -10.75 -4.03
N PHE A 423 -7.51 -10.43 -4.77
CA PHE A 423 -7.59 -9.24 -5.61
C PHE A 423 -7.94 -7.99 -4.78
N VAL A 424 -7.17 -6.93 -5.01
CA VAL A 424 -7.27 -5.64 -4.31
C VAL A 424 -7.17 -4.50 -5.31
N VAL A 425 -7.73 -3.34 -4.97
CA VAL A 425 -7.64 -2.12 -5.79
C VAL A 425 -6.77 -1.09 -5.09
N ASP A 426 -5.86 -0.49 -5.84
CA ASP A 426 -5.03 0.61 -5.38
C ASP A 426 -5.82 1.94 -5.41
N GLN A 427 -6.21 2.42 -4.24
CA GLN A 427 -7.12 3.56 -4.08
C GLN A 427 -6.49 4.72 -3.28
N ASP A 428 -5.28 4.58 -2.74
CA ASP A 428 -4.77 5.52 -1.72
C ASP A 428 -3.23 5.73 -1.73
N THR A 429 -2.73 6.66 -0.92
CA THR A 429 -1.29 6.90 -0.73
C THR A 429 -0.92 7.39 0.67
N GLY A 430 -0.07 6.63 1.37
CA GLY A 430 0.54 7.04 2.63
C GLY A 430 1.84 7.83 2.43
N ASN A 431 2.15 8.78 3.31
CA ASN A 431 3.40 9.56 3.20
C ASN A 431 4.69 8.73 3.36
N ALA A 432 4.62 7.64 4.12
CA ALA A 432 5.69 6.66 4.28
C ALA A 432 5.74 5.61 3.14
N ILE A 433 4.76 5.61 2.23
CA ILE A 433 4.61 4.60 1.18
C ILE A 433 5.20 5.15 -0.11
N ARG A 434 6.49 4.85 -0.33
CA ARG A 434 7.31 5.45 -1.38
C ARG A 434 8.14 4.40 -2.14
N GLY A 435 8.19 4.55 -3.46
CA GLY A 435 8.95 3.70 -4.40
C GLY A 435 8.32 2.33 -4.71
N LYS A 436 8.90 1.65 -5.73
CA LYS A 436 8.48 0.36 -6.30
C LYS A 436 8.39 -0.84 -5.33
N GLY A 437 8.67 -0.66 -4.05
CA GLY A 437 8.81 -1.74 -3.06
C GLY A 437 8.02 -1.53 -1.77
N ARG A 438 7.06 -0.60 -1.74
CA ARG A 438 6.20 -0.33 -0.58
C ARG A 438 4.73 -0.28 -0.98
N ALA A 439 3.91 -0.95 -0.18
CA ALA A 439 2.46 -0.83 -0.19
C ALA A 439 1.94 -0.91 1.25
N ASP A 440 0.71 -0.45 1.47
CA ASP A 440 -0.02 -0.53 2.72
C ASP A 440 -1.37 -1.22 2.47
N PHE A 441 -1.76 -2.13 3.36
CA PHE A 441 -2.99 -2.92 3.25
C PHE A 441 -4.06 -2.36 4.19
N TYR A 442 -5.22 -1.99 3.65
CA TYR A 442 -6.31 -1.45 4.47
C TYR A 442 -7.04 -2.59 5.18
N PHE A 443 -6.98 -2.65 6.51
CA PHE A 443 -7.67 -3.69 7.29
C PHE A 443 -9.15 -3.39 7.56
N GLY A 444 -9.61 -2.16 7.32
CA GLY A 444 -10.97 -1.71 7.59
C GLY A 444 -11.05 -0.65 8.70
N MET A 445 -12.15 -0.65 9.45
CA MET A 445 -12.43 0.34 10.50
C MET A 445 -12.43 -0.31 11.90
N GLY A 446 -12.16 0.51 12.92
CA GLY A 446 -12.30 0.13 14.32
C GLY A 446 -11.16 -0.73 14.88
N ASP A 447 -11.21 -1.03 16.17
CA ASP A 447 -10.07 -1.56 16.93
C ASP A 447 -9.63 -2.95 16.44
N ARG A 448 -10.56 -3.79 15.99
CA ARG A 448 -10.28 -5.10 15.39
C ARG A 448 -9.56 -5.01 14.02
N ALA A 449 -9.66 -3.88 13.33
CA ALA A 449 -8.82 -3.57 12.16
C ALA A 449 -7.48 -2.94 12.58
N GLY A 450 -7.49 -2.06 13.59
CA GLY A 450 -6.28 -1.43 14.14
C GLY A 450 -5.29 -2.42 14.74
N ALA A 451 -5.78 -3.44 15.48
CA ALA A 451 -5.01 -4.56 15.96
C ALA A 451 -4.35 -5.33 14.80
N LYS A 452 -5.09 -5.66 13.74
CA LYS A 452 -4.52 -6.33 12.55
C LYS A 452 -3.54 -5.46 11.78
N ALA A 453 -3.70 -4.14 11.81
CA ALA A 453 -2.81 -3.18 11.14
C ALA A 453 -1.50 -2.90 11.91
N GLY A 454 -1.45 -3.21 13.21
CA GLY A 454 -0.29 -2.96 14.07
C GLY A 454 0.86 -3.98 13.95
N HIS A 455 0.69 -5.03 13.13
CA HIS A 455 1.55 -6.21 13.05
C HIS A 455 1.81 -6.66 11.61
#